data_AF-A0A811RU54-F1
#
_entry.id   AF-A0A811RU54-F1
#
_cell.length_a   1.000
_cell.length_b   1.000
_cell.length_c   1.000
_cell.angle_alpha   90.00
_cell.angle_beta   90.00
_cell.angle_gamma   90.00
#
_symmetry.space_group_name_H-M   'P 1'
#
loop_
_entity.id
_entity.type
_entity.pdbx_description
1 polymer ?
#
loop_
_entity_poly.entity_id
_entity_poly.type
_entity_poly.pdbx_seq_one_letter_code
_entity_poly.pdbx_strand_id
1 'polypeptide(L)'
;MDITNHCSYTVWPGFLSGAAASSASALDTTGFELVPGESRSMSVPTGWSVLLWGRTLCSTNATTTGEFTRVTGDCGSGGKDCAGSGPSPPATLAQFTLDGSGGMHYYGVSLVDGFNLPVLVAPQGAGPGSNCVLAGCGVDLNAACPAELRVTLGTGGAVACKSACLAFGSPQYCCTGTTDFKQACPRAYSYTYDGAGSTFTCAGGDTTGTYAITFCPSTTSGKPSTSASRSSEPPVNGKLPLINGVSTEPYTGGGRQVGGAASGPWRVVLAVAILGLVAAVLSLLANWLGLFKAIYSR
;
A
#
# COMPACT_ATOMS: atom_id res chain seq x y z
N MET A 1 -2.22 -3.37 15.20
CA MET A 1 -2.88 -3.22 13.89
C MET A 1 -4.09 -4.13 13.87
N ASP A 2 -5.23 -3.62 13.43
CA ASP A 2 -6.50 -4.35 13.39
C ASP A 2 -6.92 -4.49 11.93
N ILE A 3 -6.96 -5.72 11.42
CA ILE A 3 -7.02 -5.99 9.98
C ILE A 3 -8.32 -6.72 9.67
N THR A 4 -9.18 -6.09 8.87
CA THR A 4 -10.56 -6.52 8.62
C THR A 4 -10.82 -6.77 7.15
N ASN A 5 -11.49 -7.88 6.83
CA ASN A 5 -11.96 -8.19 5.49
C ASN A 5 -13.45 -7.86 5.33
N HIS A 6 -13.78 -6.78 4.61
CA HIS A 6 -15.15 -6.46 4.18
C HIS A 6 -15.45 -6.91 2.73
N CYS A 7 -14.54 -7.61 2.06
CA CYS A 7 -14.79 -8.20 0.76
C CYS A 7 -15.78 -9.37 0.88
N SER A 8 -16.58 -9.60 -0.17
CA SER A 8 -17.48 -10.76 -0.27
C SER A 8 -16.76 -12.10 -0.54
N TYR A 9 -15.43 -12.08 -0.52
CA TYR A 9 -14.54 -13.21 -0.76
C TYR A 9 -13.41 -13.22 0.29
N THR A 10 -12.85 -14.40 0.56
CA THR A 10 -11.70 -14.56 1.45
C THR A 10 -10.49 -13.78 0.91
N VAL A 11 -9.80 -13.07 1.80
CA VAL A 11 -8.54 -12.36 1.52
C VAL A 11 -7.46 -13.00 2.37
N TRP A 12 -6.24 -13.10 1.85
CA TRP A 12 -5.11 -13.62 2.60
C TRP A 12 -4.03 -12.55 2.76
N PRO A 13 -4.02 -11.79 3.87
CA PRO A 13 -3.03 -10.76 4.11
C PRO A 13 -1.60 -11.30 4.02
N GLY A 14 -0.69 -10.52 3.46
CA GLY A 14 0.75 -10.78 3.41
C GLY A 14 1.54 -9.59 3.96
N PHE A 15 2.71 -9.85 4.55
CA PHE A 15 3.54 -8.85 5.22
C PHE A 15 5.01 -9.00 4.84
N LEU A 16 5.66 -7.88 4.54
CA LEU A 16 7.10 -7.78 4.33
C LEU A 16 7.69 -6.71 5.24
N SER A 17 8.42 -7.14 6.28
CA SER A 17 9.20 -6.24 7.14
C SER A 17 10.38 -5.66 6.35
N GLY A 18 10.60 -4.34 6.45
CA GLY A 18 11.76 -3.68 5.86
C GLY A 18 13.07 -4.04 6.56
N ALA A 19 14.20 -3.96 5.84
CA ALA A 19 15.52 -4.43 6.32
C ALA A 19 16.07 -3.73 7.60
N ALA A 20 15.47 -2.62 8.03
CA ALA A 20 15.79 -1.99 9.32
C ALA A 20 15.17 -2.73 10.52
N ALA A 21 14.20 -3.62 10.29
CA ALA A 21 13.62 -4.47 11.32
C ALA A 21 14.57 -5.63 11.67
N SER A 22 15.42 -5.42 12.67
CA SER A 22 16.11 -6.49 13.42
C SER A 22 15.16 -7.49 14.10
N SER A 23 13.86 -7.23 13.99
CA SER A 23 12.72 -7.89 14.62
C SER A 23 11.80 -8.59 13.60
N ALA A 24 12.29 -9.02 12.43
CA ALA A 24 11.52 -9.87 11.52
C ALA A 24 10.98 -11.15 12.19
N SER A 25 11.69 -11.65 13.20
CA SER A 25 11.30 -12.76 14.09
C SER A 25 10.25 -12.40 15.16
N ALA A 26 9.71 -11.18 15.16
CA ALA A 26 8.77 -10.68 16.18
C ALA A 26 7.33 -10.52 15.66
N LEU A 27 7.01 -11.09 14.49
CA LEU A 27 5.64 -11.37 14.10
C LEU A 27 5.36 -12.87 14.20
N ASP A 28 4.21 -13.25 14.77
CA ASP A 28 3.76 -14.64 14.83
C ASP A 28 3.47 -15.26 13.45
N THR A 29 3.35 -14.42 12.41
CA THR A 29 3.08 -14.82 11.03
C THR A 29 3.40 -13.68 10.06
N THR A 30 3.82 -14.02 8.84
CA THR A 30 4.01 -13.13 7.69
C THR A 30 2.89 -13.26 6.64
N GLY A 31 1.85 -14.05 6.92
CA GLY A 31 0.65 -14.08 6.11
C GLY A 31 -0.38 -15.11 6.56
N PHE A 32 -1.64 -14.70 6.60
CA PHE A 32 -2.74 -15.51 7.15
C PHE A 32 -3.99 -15.44 6.26
N GLU A 33 -5.12 -15.95 6.76
CA GLU A 33 -6.42 -16.01 6.08
C GLU A 33 -7.42 -15.11 6.82
N LEU A 34 -8.29 -14.41 6.08
CA LEU A 34 -9.44 -13.68 6.59
C LEU A 34 -10.66 -13.99 5.71
N VAL A 35 -11.64 -14.73 6.24
CA VAL A 35 -12.92 -14.98 5.55
C VAL A 35 -13.76 -13.68 5.51
N PRO A 36 -14.83 -13.59 4.68
CA PRO A 36 -15.70 -12.41 4.63
C PRO A 36 -16.24 -12.02 6.01
N GLY A 37 -16.02 -10.76 6.41
CA GLY A 37 -16.39 -10.22 7.72
C GLY A 37 -15.39 -10.50 8.85
N GLU A 38 -14.35 -11.30 8.63
CA GLU A 38 -13.36 -11.60 9.66
C GLU A 38 -12.45 -10.40 9.96
N SER A 39 -12.04 -10.28 11.23
CA SER A 39 -11.05 -9.29 11.68
C SER A 39 -10.00 -9.97 12.57
N ARG A 40 -8.73 -9.65 12.34
CA ARG A 40 -7.61 -10.10 13.18
C ARG A 40 -6.78 -8.90 13.65
N SER A 41 -6.64 -8.76 14.95
CA SER A 41 -5.65 -7.88 15.57
C SER A 41 -4.28 -8.55 15.61
N MET A 42 -3.23 -7.74 15.44
CA MET A 42 -1.83 -8.14 15.65
C MET A 42 -1.04 -7.02 16.32
N SER A 43 -0.22 -7.39 17.30
CA SER A 43 0.84 -6.53 17.84
C SER A 43 1.95 -6.39 16.80
N VAL A 44 2.64 -5.25 16.83
CA VAL A 44 3.72 -4.92 15.89
C VAL A 44 4.88 -4.27 16.65
N PRO A 45 6.16 -4.47 16.26
CA PRO A 45 7.28 -3.89 17.01
C PRO A 45 7.33 -2.35 16.93
N THR A 46 7.95 -1.73 17.93
CA THR A 46 8.38 -0.32 17.88
C THR A 46 9.47 -0.14 16.81
N GLY A 47 9.53 1.03 16.16
CA GLY A 47 10.48 1.32 15.06
C GLY A 47 10.22 0.54 13.76
N TRP A 48 9.12 -0.21 13.68
CA TRP A 48 8.88 -1.17 12.61
C TRP A 48 8.44 -0.51 11.29
N SER A 49 8.98 -1.01 10.18
CA SER A 49 8.54 -0.63 8.82
C SER A 49 8.09 -1.86 8.05
N VAL A 50 6.96 -1.75 7.35
CA VAL A 50 6.30 -2.88 6.68
C VAL A 50 5.56 -2.49 5.42
N LEU A 51 5.51 -3.43 4.46
CA LEU A 51 4.51 -3.48 3.39
C LEU A 51 3.46 -4.54 3.72
N LEU A 52 2.18 -4.19 3.63
CA LEU A 52 1.02 -5.03 3.91
C LEU A 52 0.11 -5.03 2.68
N TRP A 53 -0.28 -6.20 2.18
CA TRP A 53 -1.19 -6.34 1.04
C TRP A 53 -2.19 -7.48 1.25
N GLY A 54 -3.24 -7.53 0.43
CA GLY A 54 -4.18 -8.66 0.38
C GLY A 54 -3.93 -9.52 -0.84
N ARG A 55 -3.80 -10.85 -0.65
CA ARG A 55 -3.85 -11.84 -1.75
C ARG A 55 -5.30 -12.27 -1.99
N THR A 56 -5.65 -12.49 -3.25
CA THR A 56 -7.01 -12.93 -3.65
C THR A 56 -6.94 -14.13 -4.61
N LEU A 57 -8.10 -14.80 -4.80
CA LEU A 57 -8.27 -15.91 -5.75
C LEU A 57 -7.22 -17.01 -5.50
N CYS A 58 -7.28 -17.59 -4.31
CA CYS A 58 -6.25 -18.42 -3.73
C CYS A 58 -6.71 -19.88 -3.67
N SER A 59 -5.90 -20.83 -4.17
CA SER A 59 -6.20 -22.26 -4.07
C SER A 59 -5.13 -23.01 -3.27
N THR A 60 -5.51 -24.14 -2.67
CA THR A 60 -4.59 -25.22 -2.31
C THR A 60 -4.69 -26.27 -3.39
N ASN A 61 -3.64 -26.48 -4.18
CA ASN A 61 -3.65 -27.56 -5.15
C ASN A 61 -3.55 -28.89 -4.40
N ALA A 62 -4.58 -29.73 -4.46
CA ALA A 62 -4.55 -31.05 -3.81
C ALA A 62 -3.68 -32.07 -4.56
N THR A 63 -3.25 -31.75 -5.79
CA THR A 63 -2.56 -32.66 -6.71
C THR A 63 -1.03 -32.54 -6.66
N THR A 64 -0.51 -31.39 -6.24
CA THR A 64 0.91 -31.16 -5.90
C THR A 64 1.00 -30.80 -4.42
N THR A 65 1.90 -31.44 -3.68
CA THR A 65 1.89 -31.47 -2.20
C THR A 65 1.84 -30.09 -1.53
N GLY A 66 0.65 -29.66 -1.12
CA GLY A 66 0.41 -28.45 -0.32
C GLY A 66 0.57 -27.13 -1.08
N GLU A 67 0.75 -27.16 -2.40
CA GLU A 67 1.12 -25.97 -3.16
C GLU A 67 0.01 -24.90 -3.16
N PHE A 68 0.36 -23.71 -2.67
CA PHE A 68 -0.60 -22.67 -2.35
C PHE A 68 -0.48 -21.49 -3.34
N THR A 69 -1.15 -21.59 -4.49
CA THR A 69 -1.05 -20.61 -5.59
C THR A 69 -2.13 -19.52 -5.53
N ARG A 70 -1.83 -18.31 -6.02
CA ARG A 70 -2.70 -17.12 -5.95
C ARG A 70 -2.68 -16.40 -7.29
N VAL A 71 -3.77 -15.73 -7.65
CA VAL A 71 -3.84 -14.97 -8.92
C VAL A 71 -3.39 -13.51 -8.76
N THR A 72 -3.47 -12.93 -7.56
CA THR A 72 -3.04 -11.55 -7.30
C THR A 72 -2.24 -11.42 -6.00
N GLY A 73 -1.20 -10.57 -6.02
CA GLY A 73 -0.34 -10.29 -4.87
C GLY A 73 0.44 -11.49 -4.33
N ASP A 74 0.60 -12.58 -5.10
CA ASP A 74 1.29 -13.78 -4.62
C ASP A 74 2.72 -13.48 -4.18
N CYS A 75 3.21 -14.17 -3.15
CA CYS A 75 4.55 -13.97 -2.60
C CYS A 75 5.52 -15.14 -2.87
N GLY A 76 5.16 -16.09 -3.73
CA GLY A 76 6.07 -17.14 -4.20
C GLY A 76 6.55 -18.15 -3.14
N SER A 77 6.11 -18.03 -1.89
CA SER A 77 6.51 -18.89 -0.78
C SER A 77 5.86 -20.29 -0.82
N GLY A 78 4.84 -20.48 -1.66
CA GLY A 78 4.04 -21.71 -1.69
C GLY A 78 3.23 -21.97 -0.42
N GLY A 79 3.07 -20.98 0.48
CA GLY A 79 2.39 -21.13 1.77
C GLY A 79 1.66 -19.87 2.24
N LYS A 80 0.88 -19.98 3.34
CA LYS A 80 0.14 -18.83 3.92
C LYS A 80 1.10 -17.71 4.33
N ASP A 81 2.19 -18.05 5.02
CA ASP A 81 3.28 -17.13 5.32
C ASP A 81 4.07 -16.74 4.06
N CYS A 82 4.44 -15.47 3.94
CA CYS A 82 5.26 -14.97 2.83
C CYS A 82 6.77 -15.04 3.07
N ALA A 83 7.21 -15.37 4.29
CA ALA A 83 8.59 -15.75 4.62
C ALA A 83 9.69 -14.74 4.19
N GLY A 84 9.36 -13.45 4.14
CA GLY A 84 10.28 -12.39 3.70
C GLY A 84 10.25 -12.06 2.20
N SER A 85 9.38 -12.72 1.43
CA SER A 85 9.08 -12.36 0.04
C SER A 85 8.01 -11.27 -0.05
N GLY A 86 8.17 -10.35 -1.01
CA GLY A 86 7.15 -9.35 -1.34
C GLY A 86 6.09 -9.87 -2.31
N PRO A 87 5.04 -9.07 -2.59
CA PRO A 87 4.02 -9.41 -3.58
C PRO A 87 4.53 -9.32 -5.02
N SER A 88 4.10 -10.27 -5.85
CA SER A 88 4.11 -10.21 -7.29
C SER A 88 3.03 -9.22 -7.77
N PRO A 89 3.39 -8.11 -8.45
CA PRO A 89 2.42 -7.13 -8.90
C PRO A 89 1.52 -7.63 -10.04
N PRO A 90 0.30 -7.09 -10.22
CA PRO A 90 -0.26 -5.95 -9.49
C PRO A 90 -0.79 -6.28 -8.07
N ALA A 91 -0.53 -5.38 -7.13
CA ALA A 91 -1.02 -5.44 -5.75
C ALA A 91 -1.17 -4.06 -5.11
N THR A 92 -2.29 -3.83 -4.42
CA THR A 92 -2.50 -2.64 -3.58
C THR A 92 -1.70 -2.75 -2.29
N LEU A 93 -0.75 -1.84 -2.04
CA LEU A 93 0.17 -1.92 -0.89
C LEU A 93 -0.14 -0.87 0.18
N ALA A 94 -0.52 -1.29 1.39
CA ALA A 94 -0.46 -0.43 2.58
C ALA A 94 0.98 -0.40 3.11
N GLN A 95 1.51 0.79 3.34
CA GLN A 95 2.90 1.02 3.76
C GLN A 95 2.92 1.71 5.13
N PHE A 96 3.86 1.31 5.99
CA PHE A 96 4.05 1.90 7.31
C PHE A 96 5.54 2.02 7.67
N THR A 97 5.88 3.10 8.37
CA THR A 97 7.08 3.27 9.19
C THR A 97 6.61 3.85 10.52
N LEU A 98 6.61 3.03 11.57
CA LEU A 98 6.13 3.38 12.90
C LEU A 98 7.31 3.84 13.77
N ASP A 99 7.09 4.83 14.64
CA ASP A 99 8.13 5.43 15.50
C ASP A 99 9.38 5.85 14.69
N GLY A 100 9.15 6.61 13.62
CA GLY A 100 10.19 7.17 12.77
C GLY A 100 10.78 8.47 13.35
N SER A 101 11.36 9.30 12.48
CA SER A 101 12.01 10.56 12.88
C SER A 101 11.11 11.42 13.77
N GLY A 102 11.56 11.73 14.99
CA GLY A 102 10.82 12.54 15.96
C GLY A 102 9.61 11.85 16.62
N GLY A 103 9.54 10.50 16.60
CA GLY A 103 8.38 9.75 17.11
C GLY A 103 7.16 9.83 16.19
N MET A 104 7.38 10.15 14.91
CA MET A 104 6.33 10.26 13.90
C MET A 104 6.08 8.90 13.24
N HIS A 105 4.84 8.48 13.18
CA HIS A 105 4.40 7.43 12.27
C HIS A 105 4.20 8.02 10.87
N TYR A 106 4.68 7.29 9.86
CA TYR A 106 4.45 7.54 8.44
C TYR A 106 3.67 6.36 7.87
N TYR A 107 2.61 6.64 7.12
CA TYR A 107 1.77 5.59 6.53
C TYR A 107 1.11 6.08 5.24
N GLY A 108 0.64 5.14 4.44
CA GLY A 108 -0.08 5.42 3.20
C GLY A 108 -0.53 4.14 2.50
N VAL A 109 -1.23 4.30 1.38
CA VAL A 109 -1.55 3.20 0.46
C VAL A 109 -0.99 3.55 -0.91
N SER A 110 -0.35 2.59 -1.56
CA SER A 110 0.33 2.73 -2.84
C SER A 110 -0.35 1.88 -3.91
N LEU A 111 -0.48 2.50 -5.08
CA LEU A 111 -0.93 1.91 -6.34
C LEU A 111 0.18 1.97 -7.42
N VAL A 112 1.41 2.30 -7.01
CA VAL A 112 2.62 2.30 -7.87
C VAL A 112 2.80 0.91 -8.49
N ASP A 113 2.61 -0.12 -7.67
CA ASP A 113 2.65 -1.53 -8.04
C ASP A 113 1.27 -2.06 -8.46
N GLY A 114 0.39 -1.18 -8.98
CA GLY A 114 -0.93 -1.54 -9.46
C GLY A 114 -2.00 -1.62 -8.36
N PHE A 115 -3.11 -2.26 -8.68
CA PHE A 115 -4.27 -2.44 -7.83
C PHE A 115 -4.78 -3.86 -7.98
N ASN A 116 -5.22 -4.51 -6.89
CA ASN A 116 -5.93 -5.80 -6.96
C ASN A 116 -7.21 -5.81 -6.13
N LEU A 117 -7.20 -5.17 -4.95
CA LEU A 117 -8.40 -4.92 -4.15
C LEU A 117 -8.36 -3.54 -3.46
N PRO A 118 -9.51 -2.95 -3.10
CA PRO A 118 -9.54 -1.67 -2.38
C PRO A 118 -9.02 -1.85 -0.94
N VAL A 119 -8.23 -0.89 -0.45
CA VAL A 119 -7.58 -0.92 0.87
C VAL A 119 -7.70 0.44 1.55
N LEU A 120 -8.07 0.43 2.84
CA LEU A 120 -8.12 1.59 3.72
C LEU A 120 -7.12 1.43 4.87
N VAL A 121 -6.55 2.54 5.32
CA VAL A 121 -5.76 2.65 6.56
C VAL A 121 -6.27 3.85 7.37
N ALA A 122 -6.73 3.60 8.59
CA ALA A 122 -7.27 4.63 9.49
C ALA A 122 -6.56 4.57 10.86
N PRO A 123 -5.78 5.60 11.26
CA PRO A 123 -5.24 5.71 12.61
C PRO A 123 -6.37 5.81 13.64
N GLN A 124 -6.17 5.25 14.84
CA GLN A 124 -7.19 5.17 15.90
C GLN A 124 -6.76 5.95 17.16
N GLY A 125 -7.72 6.57 17.84
CA GLY A 125 -7.47 7.46 18.98
C GLY A 125 -7.14 8.92 18.59
N ALA A 126 -7.02 9.20 17.29
CA ALA A 126 -6.72 10.52 16.73
C ALA A 126 -7.66 11.63 17.23
N GLY A 127 -7.12 12.64 17.92
CA GLY A 127 -7.88 13.78 18.43
C GLY A 127 -8.36 14.74 17.33
N PRO A 128 -9.41 15.56 17.57
CA PRO A 128 -9.86 16.60 16.64
C PRO A 128 -8.73 17.58 16.31
N GLY A 129 -8.51 17.84 15.03
CA GLY A 129 -7.43 18.72 14.54
C GLY A 129 -6.05 18.06 14.41
N SER A 130 -5.90 16.78 14.74
CA SER A 130 -4.66 16.03 14.47
C SER A 130 -4.45 15.79 12.96
N ASN A 131 -3.20 15.59 12.56
CA ASN A 131 -2.83 15.27 11.18
C ASN A 131 -3.04 13.77 10.82
N CYS A 132 -3.51 12.98 11.78
CA CYS A 132 -3.69 11.52 11.72
C CYS A 132 -4.89 11.10 10.85
N VAL A 133 -4.85 11.46 9.57
CA VAL A 133 -5.97 11.32 8.63
C VAL A 133 -5.89 10.03 7.80
N LEU A 134 -7.06 9.45 7.52
CA LEU A 134 -7.24 8.23 6.71
C LEU A 134 -6.44 8.24 5.38
N ALA A 135 -5.83 7.11 5.04
CA ALA A 135 -5.19 6.84 3.76
C ALA A 135 -5.90 5.68 3.03
N GLY A 136 -5.81 5.59 1.70
CA GLY A 136 -6.36 4.45 0.97
C GLY A 136 -7.08 4.76 -0.34
N CYS A 137 -7.63 3.69 -0.91
CA CYS A 137 -8.64 3.75 -1.94
C CYS A 137 -9.78 2.76 -1.63
N GLY A 138 -11.00 3.29 -1.52
CA GLY A 138 -12.23 2.50 -1.37
C GLY A 138 -13.01 2.29 -2.67
N VAL A 139 -12.44 2.68 -3.81
CA VAL A 139 -13.01 2.44 -5.14
C VAL A 139 -12.44 1.14 -5.69
N ASP A 140 -13.28 0.30 -6.32
CA ASP A 140 -12.79 -0.82 -7.10
C ASP A 140 -12.30 -0.35 -8.48
N LEU A 141 -10.98 -0.29 -8.66
CA LEU A 141 -10.38 0.08 -9.94
C LEU A 141 -10.47 -1.04 -10.97
N ASN A 142 -10.76 -2.29 -10.59
CA ASN A 142 -10.86 -3.40 -11.54
C ASN A 142 -12.01 -3.20 -12.52
N ALA A 143 -13.18 -2.77 -12.01
CA ALA A 143 -14.36 -2.45 -12.81
C ALA A 143 -14.11 -1.36 -13.89
N ALA A 144 -13.25 -0.38 -13.60
CA ALA A 144 -12.95 0.75 -14.49
C ALA A 144 -11.60 0.63 -15.24
N CYS A 145 -10.81 -0.42 -14.96
CA CYS A 145 -9.46 -0.58 -15.49
C CYS A 145 -9.41 -0.53 -17.03
N PRO A 146 -8.51 0.23 -17.67
CA PRO A 146 -8.27 0.20 -19.12
C PRO A 146 -7.84 -1.19 -19.62
N ALA A 147 -8.22 -1.58 -20.84
CA ALA A 147 -8.02 -2.94 -21.35
C ALA A 147 -6.53 -3.37 -21.39
N GLU A 148 -5.65 -2.40 -21.64
CA GLU A 148 -4.20 -2.51 -21.72
C GLU A 148 -3.55 -2.76 -20.34
N LEU A 149 -4.27 -2.41 -19.26
CA LEU A 149 -3.83 -2.54 -17.88
C LEU A 149 -4.49 -3.73 -17.15
N ARG A 150 -5.54 -4.33 -17.71
CA ARG A 150 -6.28 -5.44 -17.06
C ARG A 150 -5.43 -6.69 -16.89
N VAL A 151 -5.58 -7.33 -15.73
CA VAL A 151 -5.31 -8.75 -15.52
C VAL A 151 -6.66 -9.46 -15.42
N THR A 152 -6.88 -10.50 -16.21
CA THR A 152 -8.13 -11.28 -16.25
C THR A 152 -7.88 -12.73 -15.85
N LEU A 153 -8.92 -13.39 -15.32
CA LEU A 153 -8.92 -14.83 -15.05
C LEU A 153 -10.06 -15.49 -15.83
N GLY A 154 -9.71 -16.33 -16.81
CA GLY A 154 -10.69 -16.96 -17.69
C GLY A 154 -11.52 -15.92 -18.47
N THR A 155 -12.83 -16.14 -18.56
CA THR A 155 -13.80 -15.28 -19.25
C THR A 155 -14.44 -14.21 -18.34
N GLY A 156 -13.90 -14.02 -17.12
CA GLY A 156 -14.42 -13.07 -16.15
C GLY A 156 -14.02 -11.61 -16.40
N GLY A 157 -14.41 -10.74 -15.46
CA GLY A 157 -13.92 -9.36 -15.40
C GLY A 157 -12.43 -9.26 -15.04
N ALA A 158 -11.93 -8.03 -14.91
CA ALA A 158 -10.59 -7.82 -14.38
C ALA A 158 -10.51 -8.30 -12.92
N VAL A 159 -9.46 -9.03 -12.59
CA VAL A 159 -9.15 -9.48 -11.22
C VAL A 159 -8.08 -8.62 -10.56
N ALA A 160 -7.32 -7.87 -11.37
CA ALA A 160 -6.41 -6.82 -10.95
C ALA A 160 -6.17 -5.82 -12.10
N CYS A 161 -5.62 -4.65 -11.78
CA CYS A 161 -5.25 -3.60 -12.72
C CYS A 161 -3.77 -3.22 -12.54
N LYS A 162 -2.97 -3.34 -13.59
CA LYS A 162 -1.58 -2.86 -13.61
C LYS A 162 -1.53 -1.34 -13.49
N SER A 163 -0.50 -0.81 -12.85
CA SER A 163 -0.12 0.58 -13.08
C SER A 163 0.46 0.73 -14.50
N ALA A 164 0.45 1.94 -15.06
CA ALA A 164 1.04 2.18 -16.38
C ALA A 164 2.56 1.87 -16.39
N CYS A 165 3.26 2.01 -15.27
CA CYS A 165 4.65 1.59 -15.14
C CYS A 165 4.81 0.07 -15.34
N LEU A 166 3.97 -0.74 -14.67
CA LEU A 166 3.97 -2.20 -14.82
C LEU A 166 3.51 -2.70 -16.20
N ALA A 167 2.72 -1.91 -16.94
CA ALA A 167 2.25 -2.28 -18.27
C ALA A 167 3.23 -1.88 -19.38
N PHE A 168 3.92 -0.75 -19.25
CA PHE A 168 4.66 -0.11 -20.34
C PHE A 168 6.14 0.19 -20.06
N GLY A 169 6.59 0.11 -18.80
CA GLY A 169 8.00 0.19 -18.38
C GLY A 169 8.76 1.50 -18.62
N SER A 170 8.23 2.45 -19.39
CA SER A 170 8.97 3.65 -19.78
C SER A 170 8.99 4.74 -18.67
N PRO A 171 10.00 5.63 -18.66
CA PRO A 171 10.13 6.66 -17.65
C PRO A 171 8.91 7.58 -17.50
N GLN A 172 8.18 7.90 -18.58
CA GLN A 172 6.98 8.73 -18.48
C GLN A 172 5.81 8.06 -17.73
N TYR A 173 5.79 6.74 -17.59
CA TYR A 173 4.77 6.04 -16.80
C TYR A 173 5.24 5.73 -15.37
N CYS A 174 6.54 5.56 -15.15
CA CYS A 174 7.11 5.26 -13.83
C CYS A 174 7.47 6.50 -13.00
N CYS A 175 7.79 7.64 -13.64
CA CYS A 175 8.28 8.85 -12.96
C CYS A 175 7.27 10.01 -12.94
N THR A 176 6.37 10.11 -13.92
CA THR A 176 5.29 11.12 -13.94
C THR A 176 3.91 10.56 -13.63
N GLY A 177 3.76 9.23 -13.65
CA GLY A 177 2.52 8.55 -13.29
C GLY A 177 1.40 8.68 -14.32
N THR A 178 0.21 8.20 -13.94
CA THR A 178 -1.04 8.46 -14.66
C THR A 178 -2.05 9.15 -13.74
N THR A 179 -2.90 9.96 -14.38
CA THR A 179 -3.99 10.70 -13.72
C THR A 179 -5.02 9.79 -13.07
N ASP A 180 -5.31 8.66 -13.70
CA ASP A 180 -6.59 7.95 -13.53
C ASP A 180 -6.69 7.31 -12.15
N PHE A 181 -5.60 6.65 -11.71
CA PHE A 181 -5.48 6.12 -10.36
C PHE A 181 -5.49 7.25 -9.31
N LYS A 182 -4.90 8.41 -9.58
CA LYS A 182 -4.90 9.54 -8.62
C LYS A 182 -6.26 10.22 -8.52
N GLN A 183 -7.00 10.30 -9.61
CA GLN A 183 -8.36 10.86 -9.66
C GLN A 183 -9.36 9.96 -8.93
N ALA A 184 -9.28 8.63 -9.11
CA ALA A 184 -10.12 7.68 -8.40
C ALA A 184 -9.69 7.50 -6.92
N CYS A 185 -8.39 7.61 -6.63
CA CYS A 185 -7.80 7.35 -5.32
C CYS A 185 -6.92 8.54 -4.85
N PRO A 186 -7.49 9.73 -4.58
CA PRO A 186 -6.70 10.92 -4.25
C PRO A 186 -5.87 10.78 -2.96
N ARG A 187 -6.26 9.86 -2.06
CA ARG A 187 -5.63 9.56 -0.76
C ARG A 187 -4.67 8.35 -0.81
N ALA A 188 -4.14 8.05 -1.99
CA ALA A 188 -3.14 7.01 -2.23
C ALA A 188 -2.03 7.54 -3.15
N TYR A 189 -0.84 6.92 -3.12
CA TYR A 189 0.19 7.13 -4.13
C TYR A 189 -0.24 6.47 -5.45
N SER A 190 -0.23 7.18 -6.58
CA SER A 190 -0.36 6.55 -7.90
C SER A 190 0.97 6.35 -8.65
N TYR A 191 2.05 7.02 -8.24
CA TYR A 191 3.38 6.91 -8.85
C TYR A 191 4.51 7.32 -7.91
N THR A 192 5.75 6.99 -8.29
CA THR A 192 6.99 7.08 -7.49
C THR A 192 7.31 8.47 -6.90
N TYR A 193 6.76 9.54 -7.47
CA TYR A 193 6.99 10.92 -7.03
C TYR A 193 5.69 11.70 -6.77
N ASP A 194 4.61 10.99 -6.39
CA ASP A 194 3.34 11.58 -5.96
C ASP A 194 3.49 12.26 -4.58
N GLY A 195 3.98 13.50 -4.59
CA GLY A 195 4.42 14.22 -3.41
C GLY A 195 3.34 14.93 -2.58
N ALA A 196 2.06 14.85 -2.97
CA ALA A 196 0.98 15.60 -2.34
C ALA A 196 -0.22 14.70 -1.97
N GLY A 197 -0.53 14.64 -0.67
CA GLY A 197 -1.70 13.92 -0.15
C GLY A 197 -1.60 12.38 -0.21
N SER A 198 -0.39 11.83 -0.20
CA SER A 198 -0.14 10.38 -0.35
C SER A 198 0.70 9.79 0.78
N THR A 199 1.72 10.52 1.25
CA THR A 199 2.36 10.28 2.55
C THR A 199 1.52 10.94 3.63
N PHE A 200 1.06 10.17 4.61
CA PHE A 200 0.36 10.69 5.78
C PHE A 200 1.23 10.51 7.02
N THR A 201 1.18 11.49 7.90
CA THR A 201 1.94 11.51 9.15
C THR A 201 1.00 11.55 10.35
N CYS A 202 1.44 10.97 11.46
CA CYS A 202 0.71 11.00 12.72
C CYS A 202 1.73 10.95 13.86
N ALA A 203 1.60 11.79 14.89
CA ALA A 203 2.49 11.74 16.03
C ALA A 203 2.19 10.50 16.88
N GLY A 204 3.22 9.84 17.42
CA GLY A 204 3.04 8.69 18.32
C GLY A 204 2.31 9.02 19.62
N GLY A 205 2.21 10.29 20.00
CA GLY A 205 1.36 10.77 21.10
C GLY A 205 -0.09 11.07 20.72
N ASP A 206 -0.41 11.25 19.43
CA ASP A 206 -1.76 11.60 18.96
C ASP A 206 -2.67 10.38 18.77
N THR A 207 -2.11 9.15 18.84
CA THR A 207 -2.83 7.89 18.64
C THR A 207 -2.36 6.83 19.64
N THR A 208 -3.17 5.81 19.89
CA THR A 208 -2.83 4.71 20.82
C THR A 208 -1.84 3.69 20.22
N GLY A 209 -1.05 4.08 19.22
CA GLY A 209 -0.28 3.17 18.36
C GLY A 209 -1.14 2.27 17.46
N THR A 210 -2.46 2.49 17.44
CA THR A 210 -3.45 1.59 16.82
C THR A 210 -3.84 2.09 15.42
N TYR A 211 -3.87 1.17 14.46
CA TYR A 211 -4.27 1.40 13.08
C TYR A 211 -5.26 0.32 12.66
N ALA A 212 -6.40 0.74 12.11
CA ALA A 212 -7.35 -0.13 11.43
C ALA A 212 -7.00 -0.20 9.93
N ILE A 213 -6.93 -1.41 9.38
CA ILE A 213 -6.71 -1.68 7.96
C ILE A 213 -7.92 -2.46 7.45
N THR A 214 -8.56 -1.98 6.39
CA THR A 214 -9.78 -2.59 5.85
C THR A 214 -9.62 -2.95 4.38
N PHE A 215 -9.83 -4.21 4.03
CA PHE A 215 -9.97 -4.67 2.65
C PHE A 215 -11.44 -4.50 2.21
N CYS A 216 -11.65 -3.99 1.00
CA CYS A 216 -12.97 -3.59 0.47
C CYS A 216 -13.79 -2.72 1.45
N PRO A 217 -13.26 -1.60 1.97
CA PRO A 217 -14.01 -0.68 2.83
C PRO A 217 -15.33 -0.25 2.17
N SER A 218 -16.42 -0.28 2.93
CA SER A 218 -17.70 0.25 2.48
C SER A 218 -17.57 1.76 2.18
N THR A 219 -18.02 2.18 0.99
CA THR A 219 -18.01 3.60 0.59
C THR A 219 -18.90 4.50 1.47
N THR A 220 -19.74 3.90 2.30
CA THR A 220 -20.63 4.55 3.30
C THR A 220 -19.87 5.08 4.53
N SER A 221 -18.86 5.93 4.33
CA SER A 221 -18.19 6.62 5.43
C SER A 221 -19.04 7.78 5.95
N GLY A 222 -19.46 7.70 7.22
CA GLY A 222 -19.87 8.87 8.01
C GLY A 222 -21.38 9.14 8.12
N LYS A 223 -22.07 8.39 8.99
CA LYS A 223 -23.21 8.93 9.74
C LYS A 223 -23.19 8.39 11.18
N PRO A 224 -23.26 9.23 12.23
CA PRO A 224 -23.26 8.75 13.61
C PRO A 224 -24.44 7.82 13.88
N SER A 225 -24.19 6.67 14.50
CA SER A 225 -25.18 5.65 14.85
C SER A 225 -25.97 6.03 16.11
N THR A 226 -26.77 7.10 16.03
CA THR A 226 -27.83 7.36 17.02
C THR A 226 -28.88 6.26 16.94
N SER A 227 -29.07 5.51 18.02
CA SER A 227 -30.04 4.43 18.11
C SER A 227 -31.48 4.95 18.06
N ALA A 228 -32.27 4.44 17.12
CA ALA A 228 -33.72 4.62 17.04
C ALA A 228 -34.39 3.31 16.60
N SER A 229 -35.59 3.04 17.15
CA SER A 229 -36.29 1.76 17.03
C SER A 229 -37.13 1.64 15.74
N ARG A 230 -37.58 0.40 15.47
CA ARG A 230 -38.44 0.05 14.32
C ARG A 230 -39.84 0.66 14.46
N SER A 231 -40.35 1.20 13.35
CA SER A 231 -41.77 1.21 12.97
C SER A 231 -41.88 1.22 11.43
N SER A 232 -43.08 1.06 10.87
CA SER A 232 -43.29 0.42 9.55
C SER A 232 -43.93 1.31 8.47
N GLU A 233 -44.00 0.75 7.25
CA GLU A 233 -44.85 1.14 6.11
C GLU A 233 -44.27 2.19 5.10
N PRO A 234 -44.86 2.41 3.89
CA PRO A 234 -44.23 1.96 2.64
C PRO A 234 -43.83 3.13 1.67
N PRO A 235 -43.24 2.87 0.47
CA PRO A 235 -42.38 3.86 -0.19
C PRO A 235 -43.09 4.88 -1.08
N VAL A 236 -42.48 6.06 -1.21
CA VAL A 236 -42.82 7.11 -2.20
C VAL A 236 -41.59 7.43 -3.06
N ASN A 237 -41.82 7.60 -4.36
CA ASN A 237 -40.79 7.79 -5.38
C ASN A 237 -40.42 9.29 -5.54
N GLY A 238 -39.13 9.66 -5.54
CA GLY A 238 -38.75 11.08 -5.65
C GLY A 238 -37.25 11.43 -5.65
N LYS A 239 -36.65 11.45 -6.85
CA LYS A 239 -35.65 12.41 -7.37
C LYS A 239 -34.64 13.05 -6.37
N LEU A 240 -33.35 12.72 -6.50
CA LEU A 240 -32.24 13.44 -5.85
C LEU A 240 -32.19 14.94 -6.25
N PRO A 241 -31.99 15.86 -5.30
CA PRO A 241 -31.51 17.21 -5.57
C PRO A 241 -29.97 17.25 -5.63
N LEU A 242 -29.43 17.91 -6.66
CA LEU A 242 -28.02 18.31 -6.71
C LEU A 242 -27.79 19.51 -5.77
N ILE A 243 -26.71 19.51 -5.00
CA ILE A 243 -26.27 20.67 -4.21
C ILE A 243 -24.94 21.18 -4.74
N ASN A 244 -25.01 22.09 -5.71
CA ASN A 244 -23.93 23.05 -5.95
C ASN A 244 -24.07 24.18 -4.93
N GLY A 245 -22.95 24.67 -4.39
CA GLY A 245 -22.94 25.96 -3.68
C GLY A 245 -22.11 26.02 -2.40
N VAL A 246 -20.79 26.17 -2.56
CA VAL A 246 -20.00 27.08 -1.69
C VAL A 246 -19.22 27.99 -2.63
N SER A 247 -19.27 29.29 -2.38
CA SER A 247 -18.76 30.34 -3.26
C SER A 247 -17.24 30.52 -3.20
N THR A 248 -16.62 30.68 -4.37
CA THR A 248 -15.27 31.25 -4.51
C THR A 248 -15.32 32.77 -4.33
N GLU A 249 -14.42 33.33 -3.51
CA GLU A 249 -13.97 34.72 -3.61
C GLU A 249 -12.44 34.75 -3.36
N PRO A 250 -11.66 35.67 -3.98
CA PRO A 250 -10.21 35.53 -4.09
C PRO A 250 -9.43 36.30 -3.01
N TYR A 251 -8.38 35.69 -2.46
CA TYR A 251 -7.44 36.38 -1.57
C TYR A 251 -6.15 36.77 -2.32
N THR A 252 -6.15 37.93 -2.96
CA THR A 252 -4.97 38.52 -3.63
C THR A 252 -4.09 39.26 -2.63
N GLY A 253 -2.87 38.78 -2.32
CA GLY A 253 -2.10 39.34 -1.19
C GLY A 253 -0.58 39.15 -1.09
N GLY A 254 0.14 38.77 -2.15
CA GLY A 254 1.62 38.87 -2.21
C GLY A 254 2.45 37.86 -1.40
N GLY A 255 3.78 37.87 -1.61
CA GLY A 255 4.75 37.06 -0.84
C GLY A 255 5.46 35.92 -1.59
N ARG A 256 6.29 36.22 -2.60
CA ARG A 256 7.11 35.21 -3.29
C ARG A 256 8.30 34.77 -2.44
N GLN A 257 8.17 33.65 -1.73
CA GLN A 257 9.28 32.96 -1.06
C GLN A 257 9.48 31.56 -1.66
N VAL A 258 10.68 31.26 -2.15
CA VAL A 258 11.00 29.98 -2.79
C VAL A 258 11.51 29.01 -1.73
N GLY A 259 10.58 28.37 -1.02
CA GLY A 259 10.90 27.27 -0.11
C GLY A 259 11.40 26.05 -0.88
N GLY A 260 12.68 25.73 -0.76
CA GLY A 260 13.27 24.56 -1.42
C GLY A 260 12.67 23.25 -0.88
N ALA A 261 12.25 22.36 -1.78
CA ALA A 261 11.71 21.06 -1.41
C ALA A 261 12.81 20.20 -0.74
N ALA A 262 12.68 19.98 0.57
CA ALA A 262 13.63 19.18 1.33
C ALA A 262 13.64 17.72 0.83
N SER A 263 14.77 17.28 0.28
CA SER A 263 14.94 15.92 -0.22
C SER A 263 14.94 14.91 0.94
N GLY A 264 13.89 14.09 1.04
CA GLY A 264 13.77 13.07 2.09
C GLY A 264 14.95 12.09 2.13
N PRO A 265 15.37 11.63 3.33
CA PRO A 265 16.65 10.95 3.56
C PRO A 265 16.81 9.62 2.81
N TRP A 266 15.71 8.97 2.46
CA TRP A 266 15.64 7.73 1.66
C TRP A 266 16.45 7.81 0.36
N ARG A 267 16.52 8.99 -0.28
CA ARG A 267 17.32 9.22 -1.50
C ARG A 267 18.82 9.04 -1.31
N VAL A 268 19.35 9.37 -0.12
CA VAL A 268 20.78 9.26 0.18
C VAL A 268 21.15 7.81 0.50
N VAL A 269 20.34 7.14 1.33
CA VAL A 269 20.60 5.76 1.77
C VAL A 269 20.69 4.80 0.59
N LEU A 270 19.74 4.87 -0.36
CA LEU A 270 19.74 3.97 -1.52
C LEU A 270 20.94 4.21 -2.46
N ALA A 271 21.30 5.47 -2.70
CA ALA A 271 22.42 5.84 -3.56
C ALA A 271 23.78 5.41 -2.96
N VAL A 272 23.98 5.60 -1.65
CA VAL A 272 25.20 5.19 -0.95
C VAL A 272 25.35 3.66 -0.92
N ALA A 273 24.26 2.92 -0.73
CA ALA A 273 24.28 1.45 -0.77
C ALA A 273 24.70 0.90 -2.14
N ILE A 274 24.17 1.47 -3.24
CA ILE A 274 24.54 1.09 -4.61
C ILE A 274 26.01 1.39 -4.90
N LEU A 275 26.50 2.58 -4.52
CA LEU A 275 27.91 2.96 -4.71
C LEU A 275 28.86 2.04 -3.91
N GLY A 276 28.50 1.68 -2.68
CA GLY A 276 29.27 0.73 -1.86
C GLY A 276 29.37 -0.67 -2.48
N LEU A 277 28.26 -1.19 -3.01
CA LEU A 277 28.24 -2.49 -3.71
C LEU A 277 29.10 -2.48 -4.97
N VAL A 278 29.02 -1.43 -5.80
CA VAL A 278 29.86 -1.30 -7.01
C VAL A 278 31.34 -1.23 -6.65
N ALA A 279 31.72 -0.46 -5.62
CA ALA A 279 33.11 -0.38 -5.17
C ALA A 279 33.63 -1.74 -4.64
N ALA A 280 32.82 -2.49 -3.88
CA ALA A 280 33.18 -3.81 -3.38
C ALA A 280 33.39 -4.83 -4.53
N VAL A 281 32.48 -4.87 -5.50
CA VAL A 281 32.58 -5.78 -6.66
C VAL A 281 33.80 -5.45 -7.53
N LEU A 282 34.06 -4.16 -7.79
CA LEU A 282 35.26 -3.74 -8.53
C LEU A 282 36.56 -4.10 -7.79
N SER A 283 36.57 -3.97 -6.46
CA SER A 283 37.73 -4.33 -5.63
C SER A 283 38.01 -5.84 -5.66
N LEU A 284 36.96 -6.66 -5.56
CA LEU A 284 37.06 -8.13 -5.68
C LEU A 284 37.54 -8.57 -7.07
N LEU A 285 37.02 -7.96 -8.14
CA LEU A 285 37.46 -8.21 -9.51
C LEU A 285 38.93 -7.84 -9.71
N ALA A 286 39.37 -6.66 -9.24
CA ALA A 286 40.76 -6.24 -9.34
C ALA A 286 41.71 -7.19 -8.61
N ASN A 287 41.33 -7.66 -7.42
CA ASN A 287 42.14 -8.61 -6.64
C ASN A 287 42.19 -10.00 -7.31
N TRP A 288 41.07 -10.46 -7.89
CA TRP A 288 41.00 -11.71 -8.66
C TRP A 288 41.89 -11.65 -9.93
N LEU A 289 41.84 -10.55 -10.69
CA LEU A 289 42.71 -10.32 -11.85
C LEU A 289 44.19 -10.25 -11.46
N GLY A 290 44.52 -9.69 -10.29
CA GLY A 290 45.87 -9.71 -9.73
C GLY A 290 46.38 -11.12 -9.43
N LEU A 291 45.57 -11.92 -8.74
CA LEU A 291 45.86 -13.33 -8.45
C LEU A 291 45.98 -14.17 -9.73
N PHE A 292 45.09 -13.96 -10.71
CA PHE A 292 45.12 -14.68 -11.98
C PHE A 292 46.42 -14.41 -12.77
N LYS A 293 46.88 -13.15 -12.79
CA LYS A 293 48.20 -12.78 -13.35
C LYS A 293 49.36 -13.40 -12.59
N ALA A 294 49.30 -13.47 -11.26
CA ALA A 294 50.36 -14.08 -10.45
C ALA A 294 50.49 -15.59 -10.67
N ILE A 295 49.38 -16.29 -10.96
CA ILE A 295 49.34 -17.72 -11.25
C ILE A 295 49.87 -18.03 -12.66
N TYR A 296 49.47 -17.25 -13.68
CA TYR A 296 49.88 -17.44 -15.08
C TYR A 296 51.23 -16.78 -15.46
N SER A 297 52.04 -16.38 -14.48
CA SER A 297 53.34 -15.72 -14.68
C SER A 297 54.54 -16.57 -14.17
N ARG A 298 54.40 -17.90 -14.17
CA ARG A 298 55.46 -18.88 -13.87
C ARG A 298 55.45 -20.01 -14.89
#